data_AF-A0A4R0Y7F9-F1
#
_entry.id   AF-A0A4R0Y7F9-F1
#
_cell.length_a   1.000
_cell.length_b   1.000
_cell.length_c   1.000
_cell.angle_alpha   90.00
_cell.angle_beta   90.00
_cell.angle_gamma   90.00
#
_symmetry.space_group_name_H-M   'P 1'
#
loop_
_entity.id
_entity.type
_entity.pdbx_description
1 polymer ?
#
loop_
_entity_poly.entity_id
_entity_poly.type
_entity_poly.pdbx_seq_one_letter_code
_entity_poly.pdbx_strand_id
1 'polypeptide(L)'
;MPSGPVSARLFIWYPNEDPNGDTHIGHASLYLGNYEVGKNFEISLDPRSPEYVMPSALETAFGASGVHYNQNYVSWWPEDGSFGRAEPKLGLYQDVAAERSEPHVVYDLYGLSVEKMRLRWKEIRDKPKANYNFLRKNCADVVHRVLTSGGVLGRLPLLQRGLHVNTGIMTPKRVASLADALRNAGWAIKTKAGNCPTKASSQRDAGALGPILMPLLRLR
;
A
#
# COMPACT_ATOMS: atom_id res chain seq x y z
N MET A 1 1.15 -22.99 11.30
CA MET A 1 0.49 -22.15 10.28
C MET A 1 -0.57 -21.31 10.97
N PRO A 2 -0.72 -20.02 10.65
CA PRO A 2 -1.81 -19.22 11.18
C PRO A 2 -3.17 -19.88 10.88
N SER A 3 -4.09 -19.84 11.84
CA SER A 3 -5.44 -20.41 11.69
C SER A 3 -6.45 -19.32 11.33
N GLY A 4 -7.42 -19.67 10.47
CA GLY A 4 -8.49 -18.78 10.03
C GLY A 4 -8.24 -18.09 8.68
N PRO A 5 -9.22 -17.32 8.17
CA PRO A 5 -9.11 -16.65 6.89
C PRO A 5 -8.08 -15.53 6.91
N VAL A 6 -7.48 -15.25 5.75
CA VAL A 6 -6.61 -14.08 5.55
C VAL A 6 -7.40 -12.82 5.90
N SER A 7 -6.87 -12.05 6.83
CA SER A 7 -7.48 -10.78 7.28
C SER A 7 -7.07 -9.63 6.37
N ALA A 8 -5.85 -9.66 5.82
CA ALA A 8 -5.42 -8.70 4.82
C ALA A 8 -4.23 -9.24 4.01
N ARG A 9 -4.10 -8.80 2.76
CA ARG A 9 -2.93 -9.07 1.91
C ARG A 9 -2.16 -7.78 1.65
N LEU A 10 -0.93 -7.71 2.13
CA LEU A 10 -0.04 -6.55 2.02
C LEU A 10 0.91 -6.72 0.84
N PHE A 11 1.03 -5.69 0.02
CA PHE A 11 1.93 -5.61 -1.13
C PHE A 11 3.02 -4.57 -0.87
N ILE A 12 4.27 -4.94 -1.11
CA ILE A 12 5.43 -4.08 -0.89
C ILE A 12 6.24 -3.99 -2.18
N TRP A 13 6.44 -2.75 -2.63
CA TRP A 13 7.47 -2.35 -3.57
C TRP A 13 8.57 -1.64 -2.78
N TYR A 14 9.80 -2.07 -3.02
CA TYR A 14 10.98 -1.47 -2.39
C TYR A 14 11.54 -0.44 -3.35
N PRO A 15 12.22 0.60 -2.84
CA PRO A 15 12.92 1.54 -3.71
C PRO A 15 13.87 0.79 -4.66
N ASN A 16 13.79 1.10 -5.95
CA ASN A 16 14.61 0.52 -6.99
C ASN A 16 14.68 1.46 -8.19
N GLU A 17 15.70 1.27 -9.02
CA GLU A 17 15.74 1.84 -10.36
C GLU A 17 15.10 0.86 -11.32
N ASP A 18 14.27 1.35 -12.25
CA ASP A 18 13.75 0.54 -13.34
C ASP A 18 14.77 0.43 -14.50
N PRO A 19 14.56 -0.46 -15.49
CA PRO A 19 15.46 -0.60 -16.63
C PRO A 19 15.64 0.67 -17.47
N ASN A 20 14.74 1.66 -17.33
CA ASN A 20 14.83 2.94 -18.02
C ASN A 20 15.65 3.98 -17.23
N GLY A 21 16.10 3.63 -16.02
CA GLY A 21 16.85 4.52 -15.12
C GLY A 21 15.96 5.41 -14.26
N ASP A 22 14.64 5.21 -14.24
CA ASP A 22 13.74 5.96 -13.36
C ASP A 22 13.84 5.42 -11.93
N THR A 23 14.04 6.31 -10.95
CA THR A 23 14.08 5.95 -9.53
C THR A 23 12.68 5.86 -8.95
N HIS A 24 12.30 4.67 -8.50
CA HIS A 24 11.06 4.42 -7.76
C HIS A 24 11.34 4.55 -6.26
N ILE A 25 10.56 5.37 -5.57
CA ILE A 25 10.69 5.62 -4.11
C ILE A 25 10.13 4.48 -3.26
N GLY A 26 9.56 3.46 -3.91
CA GLY A 26 8.87 2.33 -3.30
C GLY A 26 7.46 2.68 -2.81
N HIS A 27 6.63 1.66 -2.74
CA HIS A 27 5.22 1.78 -2.42
C HIS A 27 4.74 0.64 -1.53
N ALA A 28 3.62 0.89 -0.84
CA ALA A 28 2.96 -0.12 -0.05
C ALA A 28 1.45 0.02 -0.21
N SER A 29 0.79 -1.09 -0.48
CA SER A 29 -0.67 -1.15 -0.54
C SER A 29 -1.20 -2.41 0.14
N LEU A 30 -2.49 -2.41 0.44
CA LEU A 30 -3.10 -3.41 1.31
C LEU A 30 -4.50 -3.76 0.82
N TYR A 31 -4.76 -5.06 0.65
CA TYR A 31 -6.10 -5.61 0.45
C TYR A 31 -6.71 -6.02 1.80
N LEU A 32 -7.91 -5.58 2.11
CA LEU A 32 -8.63 -5.86 3.35
C LEU A 32 -9.64 -7.00 3.17
N GLY A 33 -9.51 -8.05 3.99
CA GLY A 33 -10.35 -9.24 3.92
C GLY A 33 -9.87 -10.24 2.88
N ASN A 34 -10.81 -10.99 2.30
CA ASN A 34 -10.50 -12.05 1.33
C ASN A 34 -10.03 -11.44 0.00
N TYR A 35 -8.75 -11.64 -0.30
CA TYR A 35 -8.12 -11.17 -1.53
C TYR A 35 -8.75 -11.77 -2.79
N GLU A 36 -9.15 -13.04 -2.81
CA GLU A 36 -9.68 -13.67 -4.04
C GLU A 36 -11.01 -13.05 -4.45
N VAL A 37 -11.88 -12.78 -3.46
CA VAL A 37 -13.13 -12.03 -3.69
C VAL A 37 -12.80 -10.65 -4.26
N GLY A 38 -11.82 -10.00 -3.66
CA GLY A 38 -11.38 -8.68 -4.07
C GLY A 38 -10.78 -8.56 -5.45
N LYS A 39 -9.92 -9.51 -5.79
CA LYS A 39 -9.29 -9.66 -7.09
C LYS A 39 -10.34 -9.85 -8.18
N ASN A 40 -11.39 -10.63 -7.91
CA ASN A 40 -12.49 -10.81 -8.87
C ASN A 40 -13.25 -9.50 -9.13
N PHE A 41 -13.42 -8.64 -8.11
CA PHE A 41 -13.95 -7.29 -8.30
C PHE A 41 -12.99 -6.38 -9.08
N GLU A 42 -11.69 -6.56 -8.96
CA GLU A 42 -10.73 -5.78 -9.75
C GLU A 42 -10.71 -6.23 -11.22
N ILE A 43 -10.79 -7.53 -11.47
CA ILE A 43 -10.86 -8.12 -12.83
C ILE A 43 -12.09 -7.61 -13.58
N SER A 44 -13.23 -7.43 -12.91
CA SER A 44 -14.43 -6.87 -13.54
C SER A 44 -14.33 -5.38 -13.85
N LEU A 45 -13.42 -4.65 -13.18
CA LEU A 45 -13.15 -3.23 -13.41
C LEU A 45 -12.03 -2.96 -14.42
N ASP A 46 -11.20 -3.94 -14.79
CA ASP A 46 -10.13 -3.76 -15.77
C ASP A 46 -10.71 -3.70 -17.19
N PRO A 47 -10.61 -2.56 -17.92
CA PRO A 47 -11.14 -2.40 -19.28
C PRO A 47 -10.56 -3.34 -20.32
N ARG A 48 -9.49 -4.06 -19.99
CA ARG A 48 -8.84 -5.03 -20.87
C ARG A 48 -9.19 -6.47 -20.50
N SER A 49 -9.95 -6.70 -19.43
CA SER A 49 -10.36 -8.03 -19.02
C SER A 49 -11.40 -8.61 -19.98
N PRO A 50 -11.31 -9.89 -20.37
CA PRO A 50 -12.39 -10.56 -21.11
C PRO A 50 -13.66 -10.72 -20.26
N GLU A 51 -13.53 -10.64 -18.94
CA GLU A 51 -14.63 -10.63 -17.96
C GLU A 51 -15.02 -9.19 -17.57
N TYR A 52 -14.50 -8.19 -18.28
CA TYR A 52 -14.87 -6.80 -18.10
C TYR A 52 -16.35 -6.62 -18.36
N VAL A 53 -17.07 -6.37 -17.27
CA VAL A 53 -18.39 -5.80 -17.34
C VAL A 53 -18.21 -4.39 -16.81
N MET A 54 -18.01 -3.40 -17.68
CA MET A 54 -18.46 -2.05 -17.31
C MET A 54 -19.95 -2.07 -17.43
N PRO A 55 -20.68 -2.14 -16.31
CA PRO A 55 -22.09 -2.29 -16.42
C PRO A 55 -22.56 -0.84 -16.51
N SER A 56 -22.83 -0.38 -17.72
CA SER A 56 -23.77 0.73 -17.94
C SER A 56 -25.07 0.46 -17.17
N ALA A 57 -25.42 -0.81 -16.96
CA ALA A 57 -26.42 -1.29 -16.01
C ALA A 57 -26.10 -1.01 -14.52
N LEU A 58 -24.85 -0.98 -14.05
CA LEU A 58 -24.46 -0.58 -12.69
C LEU A 58 -24.44 0.94 -12.55
N GLU A 59 -23.93 1.68 -13.55
CA GLU A 59 -24.03 3.15 -13.59
C GLU A 59 -25.50 3.60 -13.51
N THR A 60 -26.39 2.88 -14.20
CA THR A 60 -27.83 3.17 -14.22
C THR A 60 -28.56 2.64 -12.98
N ALA A 61 -28.21 1.46 -12.44
CA ALA A 61 -28.85 0.89 -11.26
C ALA A 61 -28.44 1.57 -9.94
N PHE A 62 -27.23 2.15 -9.87
CA PHE A 62 -26.72 2.83 -8.67
C PHE A 62 -26.65 4.37 -8.79
N GLY A 63 -27.01 4.92 -9.96
CA GLY A 63 -27.04 6.36 -10.22
C GLY A 63 -25.66 6.96 -10.49
N ALA A 64 -25.62 8.02 -11.31
CA ALA A 64 -24.44 8.70 -11.83
C ALA A 64 -23.59 9.47 -10.77
N SER A 65 -23.58 9.01 -9.51
CA SER A 65 -22.74 9.53 -8.41
C SER A 65 -21.84 8.46 -7.77
N GLY A 66 -21.75 7.25 -8.34
CA GLY A 66 -21.32 6.03 -7.63
C GLY A 66 -20.24 5.20 -8.32
N VAL A 67 -19.07 5.77 -8.65
CA VAL A 67 -17.87 4.94 -8.81
C VAL A 67 -17.59 4.33 -7.43
N HIS A 68 -17.99 3.08 -7.22
CA HIS A 68 -17.74 2.36 -5.98
C HIS A 68 -16.24 2.06 -5.90
N TYR A 69 -15.48 2.98 -5.28
CA TYR A 69 -14.09 2.71 -4.89
C TYR A 69 -14.04 1.36 -4.18
N ASN A 70 -13.10 0.50 -4.57
CA ASN A 70 -12.85 -0.75 -3.88
C ASN A 70 -12.53 -0.43 -2.41
N GLN A 71 -13.54 -0.56 -1.54
CA GLN A 71 -13.42 -0.16 -0.14
C GLN A 71 -12.47 -1.07 0.65
N ASN A 72 -12.03 -2.15 0.01
CA ASN A 72 -11.08 -3.09 0.57
C ASN A 72 -9.66 -2.86 0.04
N TYR A 73 -9.47 -2.05 -0.99
CA TYR A 73 -8.14 -1.72 -1.48
C TYR A 73 -7.63 -0.41 -0.87
N VAL A 74 -6.50 -0.49 -0.20
CA VAL A 74 -5.83 0.63 0.46
C VAL A 74 -4.57 0.92 -0.32
N SER A 75 -4.62 2.00 -1.11
CA SER A 75 -3.48 2.57 -1.81
C SER A 75 -3.65 4.08 -1.82
N TRP A 76 -2.55 4.81 -1.68
CA TRP A 76 -2.57 6.26 -1.48
C TRP A 76 -1.47 6.92 -2.30
N TRP A 77 -1.86 7.73 -3.28
CA TRP A 77 -0.95 8.39 -4.22
C TRP A 77 -1.18 9.89 -4.26
N PRO A 78 -0.18 10.70 -4.66
CA PRO A 78 -0.42 12.08 -5.04
C PRO A 78 -1.32 12.15 -6.29
N GLU A 79 -2.23 13.11 -6.32
CA GLU A 79 -3.06 13.42 -7.51
C GLU A 79 -2.17 14.01 -8.62
N ASP A 80 -2.22 13.43 -9.82
CA ASP A 80 -1.64 13.91 -11.10
C ASP A 80 -0.35 14.75 -11.00
N GLY A 81 0.64 14.22 -10.29
CA GLY A 81 1.96 14.86 -10.15
C GLY A 81 1.96 16.20 -9.37
N SER A 82 0.82 16.64 -8.86
CA SER A 82 0.70 17.86 -8.06
C SER A 82 0.98 17.57 -6.59
N PHE A 83 1.93 18.32 -6.03
CA PHE A 83 2.16 18.35 -4.60
C PHE A 83 0.94 18.95 -3.90
N GLY A 84 0.13 18.12 -3.23
CA GLY A 84 -0.80 18.63 -2.23
C GLY A 84 -2.09 17.86 -2.06
N ARG A 85 -2.56 17.12 -3.06
CA ARG A 85 -3.78 16.30 -2.95
C ARG A 85 -3.47 14.84 -3.09
N ALA A 86 -4.26 14.01 -2.40
CA ALA A 86 -4.10 12.58 -2.42
C ALA A 86 -5.32 11.90 -3.00
N GLU A 87 -5.08 10.86 -3.79
CA GLU A 87 -6.13 10.07 -4.42
C GLU A 87 -5.95 8.58 -4.09
N PRO A 88 -7.03 7.89 -3.68
CA PRO A 88 -7.02 6.44 -3.55
C PRO A 88 -7.03 5.76 -4.93
N LYS A 89 -6.27 4.66 -5.08
CA LYS A 89 -6.36 3.82 -6.27
C LYS A 89 -7.47 2.78 -6.15
N LEU A 90 -8.00 2.36 -7.30
CA LEU A 90 -9.15 1.44 -7.41
C LEU A 90 -8.78 -0.03 -7.16
N GLY A 91 -7.52 -0.42 -7.37
CA GLY A 91 -7.09 -1.81 -7.23
C GLY A 91 -5.60 -2.01 -7.49
N LEU A 92 -5.15 -3.24 -7.29
CA LEU A 92 -3.75 -3.66 -7.44
C LEU A 92 -3.20 -3.39 -8.83
N TYR A 93 -4.02 -3.57 -9.87
CA TYR A 93 -3.59 -3.34 -11.25
C TYR A 93 -3.10 -1.90 -11.49
N GLN A 94 -3.67 -0.90 -10.81
CA GLN A 94 -3.24 0.50 -10.94
C GLN A 94 -1.90 0.75 -10.27
N ASP A 95 -1.66 0.14 -9.11
CA ASP A 95 -0.37 0.22 -8.42
C ASP A 95 0.73 -0.49 -9.23
N VAL A 96 0.43 -1.67 -9.78
CA VAL A 96 1.37 -2.41 -10.66
C VAL A 96 1.71 -1.60 -11.91
N ALA A 97 0.72 -0.94 -12.51
CA ALA A 97 0.95 -0.07 -13.67
C ALA A 97 1.78 1.17 -13.30
N ALA A 98 1.50 1.80 -12.14
CA ALA A 98 2.23 2.96 -11.66
C ALA A 98 3.70 2.64 -11.30
N GLU A 99 3.92 1.52 -10.62
CA GLU A 99 5.26 1.01 -10.23
C GLU A 99 5.98 0.28 -11.38
N ARG A 100 5.30 0.10 -12.53
CA ARG A 100 5.80 -0.64 -13.71
C ARG A 100 6.35 -2.04 -13.36
N SER A 101 5.88 -2.64 -12.28
CA SER A 101 6.42 -3.89 -11.75
C SER A 101 5.45 -4.57 -10.78
N GLU A 102 5.55 -5.90 -10.69
CA GLU A 102 4.84 -6.66 -9.66
C GLU A 102 5.42 -6.37 -8.26
N PRO A 103 4.61 -6.51 -7.19
CA PRO A 103 5.10 -6.32 -5.83
C PRO A 103 6.30 -7.23 -5.53
N HIS A 104 7.39 -6.65 -5.02
CA HIS A 104 8.58 -7.39 -4.64
C HIS A 104 8.33 -8.42 -3.54
N VAL A 105 7.43 -8.09 -2.61
CA VAL A 105 7.05 -8.95 -1.49
C VAL A 105 5.57 -8.81 -1.21
N VAL A 106 4.92 -9.94 -0.96
CA VAL A 106 3.53 -10.05 -0.55
C VAL A 106 3.45 -10.71 0.82
N TYR A 107 2.59 -10.20 1.70
CA TYR A 107 2.31 -10.82 2.99
C TYR A 107 0.82 -11.10 3.14
N ASP A 108 0.48 -12.33 3.50
CA ASP A 108 -0.84 -12.69 4.01
C ASP A 108 -0.86 -12.54 5.52
N LEU A 109 -1.70 -11.64 6.03
CA LEU A 109 -1.83 -11.30 7.44
C LEU A 109 -3.09 -11.92 8.03
N TYR A 110 -2.99 -12.43 9.26
CA TYR A 110 -4.06 -13.19 9.93
C TYR A 110 -4.42 -12.59 11.29
N GLY A 111 -5.65 -12.85 11.73
CA GLY A 111 -6.13 -12.47 13.06
C GLY A 111 -6.27 -10.95 13.29
N LEU A 112 -6.43 -10.16 12.22
CA LEU A 112 -6.63 -8.72 12.32
C LEU A 112 -8.12 -8.36 12.20
N SER A 113 -8.54 -7.26 12.82
CA SER A 113 -9.92 -6.78 12.72
C SER A 113 -10.13 -6.04 11.39
N VAL A 114 -10.67 -6.75 10.40
CA VAL A 114 -10.97 -6.21 9.05
C VAL A 114 -11.94 -5.03 9.13
N GLU A 115 -12.94 -5.11 10.01
CA GLU A 115 -13.91 -4.03 10.24
C GLU A 115 -13.24 -2.73 10.67
N LYS A 116 -12.37 -2.78 11.69
CA LYS A 116 -11.63 -1.60 12.15
C LYS A 116 -10.70 -1.03 11.08
N MET A 117 -10.04 -1.91 10.32
CA MET A 117 -9.20 -1.50 9.20
C MET A 117 -10.01 -0.78 8.10
N ARG A 118 -11.20 -1.29 7.75
CA ARG A 118 -12.10 -0.67 6.77
C ARG A 118 -12.60 0.68 7.25
N LEU A 119 -13.01 0.78 8.52
CA LEU A 119 -13.44 2.04 9.10
C LEU A 119 -12.31 3.08 9.04
N ARG A 120 -11.10 2.67 9.42
CA ARG A 120 -9.94 3.56 9.38
C ARG A 120 -9.58 3.99 7.96
N TRP A 121 -9.68 3.08 7.00
CA TRP A 121 -9.44 3.40 5.60
C TRP A 121 -10.47 4.41 5.09
N LYS A 122 -11.76 4.17 5.38
CA LYS A 122 -12.86 5.08 5.04
C LYS A 122 -12.61 6.50 5.58
N GLU A 123 -12.21 6.62 6.85
CA GLU A 123 -11.87 7.92 7.45
C GLU A 123 -10.74 8.66 6.75
N ILE A 124 -9.73 7.93 6.27
CA ILE A 124 -8.57 8.53 5.57
C ILE A 124 -8.98 8.95 4.15
N ARG A 125 -9.65 8.04 3.44
CA ARG A 125 -10.06 8.19 2.04
C ARG A 125 -11.10 9.29 1.86
N ASP A 126 -12.14 9.28 2.70
CA ASP A 126 -13.29 10.20 2.57
C ASP A 126 -13.01 11.55 3.25
N LYS A 127 -11.77 11.78 3.71
CA LYS A 127 -11.40 13.04 4.33
C LYS A 127 -11.47 14.18 3.31
N PRO A 128 -12.25 15.25 3.55
CA PRO A 128 -12.31 16.38 2.64
C PRO A 128 -10.94 17.05 2.55
N LYS A 129 -10.49 17.36 1.33
CA LYS A 129 -9.17 17.97 1.07
C LYS A 129 -8.03 17.14 1.69
N ALA A 130 -8.06 15.83 1.46
CA ALA A 130 -7.00 14.94 1.90
C ALA A 130 -5.70 15.28 1.14
N ASN A 131 -4.65 15.61 1.90
CA ASN A 131 -3.37 16.01 1.33
C ASN A 131 -2.35 14.87 1.41
N TYR A 132 -1.62 14.67 0.32
CA TYR A 132 -0.47 13.78 0.28
C TYR A 132 0.75 14.50 0.84
N ASN A 133 1.57 13.80 1.64
CA ASN A 133 2.87 14.32 2.05
C ASN A 133 3.86 13.15 2.20
N PHE A 134 4.99 13.25 1.50
CA PHE A 134 6.00 12.19 1.39
C PHE A 134 6.64 11.82 2.73
N LEU A 135 6.77 12.78 3.66
CA LEU A 135 7.35 12.57 4.99
C LEU A 135 6.31 12.03 5.98
N ARG A 136 5.05 12.44 5.82
CA ARG A 136 3.93 12.11 6.71
C ARG A 136 2.67 11.97 5.87
N LYS A 137 1.99 10.81 5.88
CA LYS A 137 0.84 10.47 5.02
C LYS A 137 1.21 10.02 3.60
N ASN A 138 2.36 9.38 3.44
CA ASN A 138 2.63 8.57 2.26
C ASN A 138 1.85 7.24 2.32
N CYS A 139 1.92 6.44 1.27
CA CYS A 139 1.25 5.12 1.19
C CYS A 139 1.60 4.20 2.36
N ALA A 140 2.88 4.12 2.73
CA ALA A 140 3.35 3.28 3.84
C ALA A 140 2.79 3.75 5.19
N ASP A 141 2.67 5.06 5.42
CA ASP A 141 2.04 5.64 6.61
C ASP A 141 0.55 5.29 6.69
N VAL A 142 -0.17 5.40 5.56
CA VAL A 142 -1.59 5.05 5.48
C VAL A 142 -1.81 3.57 5.76
N VAL A 143 -1.05 2.69 5.11
CA VAL A 143 -1.08 1.24 5.35
C VAL A 143 -0.77 0.92 6.82
N HIS A 144 0.26 1.53 7.40
CA HIS A 144 0.61 1.33 8.81
C HIS A 144 -0.51 1.76 9.76
N ARG A 145 -1.16 2.91 9.50
CA ARG A 145 -2.29 3.40 10.31
C ARG A 145 -3.51 2.48 10.22
N VAL A 146 -3.80 1.96 9.02
CA VAL A 146 -4.86 0.98 8.82
C VAL A 146 -4.54 -0.31 9.58
N LEU A 147 -3.35 -0.90 9.40
CA LEU A 147 -2.94 -2.11 10.12
C LEU A 147 -2.97 -1.92 11.65
N THR A 148 -2.52 -0.76 12.14
CA THR A 148 -2.54 -0.42 13.56
C THR A 148 -3.96 -0.41 14.12
N SER A 149 -4.92 0.18 13.40
CA SER A 149 -6.35 0.14 13.79
C SER A 149 -6.92 -1.29 13.80
N GLY A 150 -6.41 -2.16 12.93
CA GLY A 150 -6.74 -3.58 12.88
C GLY A 150 -6.16 -4.40 14.05
N GLY A 151 -5.35 -3.79 14.91
CA GLY A 151 -4.76 -4.43 16.09
C GLY A 151 -3.43 -5.13 15.82
N VAL A 152 -2.72 -4.79 14.74
CA VAL A 152 -1.46 -5.46 14.34
C VAL A 152 -0.41 -5.46 15.44
N LEU A 153 -0.27 -4.37 16.20
CA LEU A 153 0.70 -4.25 17.29
C LEU A 153 0.34 -5.17 18.47
N GLY A 154 -0.96 -5.45 18.67
CA GLY A 154 -1.43 -6.37 19.70
C GLY A 154 -0.98 -7.82 19.44
N ARG A 155 -0.68 -8.17 18.20
CA ARG A 155 -0.19 -9.51 17.79
C ARG A 155 1.32 -9.69 17.98
N LEU A 156 2.04 -8.62 18.28
CA LEU A 156 3.48 -8.68 18.55
C LEU A 156 3.77 -8.85 20.05
N PRO A 157 4.90 -9.49 20.40
CA PRO A 157 5.43 -9.48 21.76
C PRO A 157 5.60 -8.06 22.29
N LEU A 158 5.32 -7.84 23.59
CA LEU A 158 5.31 -6.50 24.21
C LEU A 158 6.59 -5.69 23.92
N LEU A 159 7.76 -6.32 24.01
CA LEU A 159 9.05 -5.68 23.77
C LEU A 159 9.22 -5.18 22.32
N GLN A 160 8.57 -5.85 21.35
CA GLN A 160 8.66 -5.46 19.93
C GLN A 160 7.62 -4.41 19.54
N ARG A 161 6.59 -4.16 20.36
CA ARG A 161 5.53 -3.20 20.04
C ARG A 161 6.09 -1.80 19.87
N GLY A 162 6.96 -1.37 20.78
CA GLY A 162 7.58 -0.03 20.76
C GLY A 162 8.39 0.25 19.50
N LEU A 163 9.03 -0.77 18.91
CA LEU A 163 9.84 -0.64 17.70
C LEU A 163 9.01 -0.32 16.45
N HIS A 164 7.73 -0.67 16.47
CA HIS A 164 6.81 -0.54 15.34
C HIS A 164 5.74 0.54 15.56
N VAL A 165 5.86 1.33 16.64
CA VAL A 165 5.07 2.56 16.79
C VAL A 165 5.57 3.60 15.78
N ASN A 166 4.65 4.36 15.21
CA ASN A 166 4.98 5.39 14.22
C ASN A 166 5.62 6.62 14.89
N THR A 167 6.95 6.63 14.97
CA THR A 167 7.75 7.71 15.56
C THR A 167 8.52 8.55 14.54
N GLY A 168 8.42 8.25 13.24
CA GLY A 168 9.20 8.90 12.19
C GLY A 168 8.64 8.67 10.79
N ILE A 169 9.46 8.83 9.75
CA ILE A 169 9.01 8.59 8.37
C ILE A 169 8.69 7.10 8.20
N MET A 170 7.47 6.80 7.74
CA MET A 170 7.07 5.44 7.40
C MET A 170 7.52 5.13 5.98
N THR A 171 8.18 3.99 5.78
CA THR A 171 8.66 3.54 4.47
C THR A 171 8.16 2.12 4.20
N PRO A 172 8.10 1.68 2.93
CA PRO A 172 7.72 0.31 2.60
C PRO A 172 8.56 -0.72 3.36
N LYS A 173 9.86 -0.43 3.58
CA LYS A 173 10.77 -1.26 4.38
C LYS A 173 10.36 -1.37 5.85
N ARG A 174 9.87 -0.29 6.47
CA ARG A 174 9.37 -0.33 7.86
C ARG A 174 8.08 -1.15 7.97
N VAL A 175 7.18 -1.01 6.99
CA VAL A 175 5.94 -1.81 6.93
C VAL A 175 6.27 -3.29 6.70
N ALA A 176 7.22 -3.61 5.82
CA ALA A 176 7.71 -4.97 5.63
C ALA A 176 8.38 -5.54 6.89
N SER A 177 9.13 -4.73 7.64
CA SER A 177 9.71 -5.15 8.93
C SER A 177 8.64 -5.49 9.96
N LEU A 178 7.56 -4.69 10.03
CA LEU A 178 6.39 -5.01 10.86
C LEU A 178 5.75 -6.34 10.44
N ALA A 179 5.58 -6.57 9.14
CA ALA A 179 5.02 -7.81 8.63
C ALA A 179 5.95 -9.03 8.85
N ASP A 180 7.28 -8.84 8.76
CA ASP A 180 8.27 -9.86 9.10
C ASP A 180 8.21 -10.21 10.60
N ALA A 181 7.98 -9.24 11.48
CA ALA A 181 7.77 -9.48 12.91
C ALA A 181 6.49 -10.31 13.16
N LEU A 182 5.40 -10.02 12.46
CA LEU A 182 4.18 -10.83 12.50
C LEU A 182 4.41 -12.24 11.99
N ARG A 183 5.16 -12.39 10.89
CA ARG A 183 5.51 -13.69 10.31
C ARG A 183 6.27 -14.53 11.35
N ASN A 184 7.26 -13.92 12.01
CA ASN A 184 8.04 -14.59 13.05
C ASN A 184 7.17 -14.95 14.27
N ALA A 185 6.13 -14.17 14.56
CA ALA A 185 5.14 -14.47 15.60
C ALA A 185 4.03 -15.44 15.15
N GLY A 186 4.09 -15.95 13.91
CA GLY A 186 3.12 -16.92 13.37
C GLY A 186 1.82 -16.33 12.83
N TRP A 187 1.72 -15.00 12.68
CA TRP A 187 0.53 -14.28 12.23
C TRP A 187 0.58 -13.81 10.77
N ALA A 188 1.65 -14.14 10.04
CA ALA A 188 1.78 -13.80 8.64
C ALA A 188 2.52 -14.86 7.83
N ILE A 189 2.21 -14.94 6.54
CA ILE A 189 2.94 -15.71 5.54
C ILE A 189 3.56 -14.73 4.55
N LYS A 190 4.83 -14.93 4.19
CA LYS A 190 5.59 -14.07 3.28
C LYS A 190 5.85 -14.80 1.97
N THR A 191 5.51 -14.16 0.86
CA THR A 191 5.86 -14.58 -0.49
C THR A 191 6.79 -13.53 -1.10
N LYS A 192 7.94 -13.95 -1.61
CA LYS A 192 8.91 -13.07 -2.25
C LYS A 192 8.88 -13.31 -3.76
N ALA A 193 8.71 -12.25 -4.54
CA ALA A 193 8.75 -12.32 -5.99
C ALA A 193 10.20 -12.36 -6.52
N GLY A 194 10.38 -12.89 -7.73
CA GLY A 194 11.69 -13.01 -8.38
C GLY A 194 12.33 -11.66 -8.73
N ASN A 195 11.52 -10.61 -8.86
CA ASN A 195 11.94 -9.24 -9.17
C ASN A 195 12.38 -8.42 -7.94
N CYS A 196 12.38 -9.00 -6.73
CA CYS A 196 12.75 -8.25 -5.53
C CYS A 196 14.23 -7.78 -5.57
N PRO A 197 14.51 -6.49 -5.34
CA PRO A 197 15.87 -5.95 -5.34
C PRO A 197 16.82 -6.71 -4.41
N THR A 198 18.04 -6.95 -4.86
CA THR A 198 19.09 -7.57 -4.04
C THR A 198 19.65 -6.55 -3.05
N LYS A 199 20.08 -7.01 -1.86
CA LYS A 199 20.64 -6.12 -0.81
C LYS A 199 21.83 -5.27 -1.26
N ALA A 200 22.51 -5.66 -2.35
CA ALA A 200 23.69 -4.98 -2.88
C ALA A 200 23.37 -3.67 -3.63
N SER A 201 22.14 -3.47 -4.12
CA SER A 201 21.73 -2.18 -4.70
C SER A 201 21.43 -1.15 -3.61
N SER A 202 20.79 -1.54 -2.50
CA SER A 202 20.44 -0.61 -1.40
C SER A 202 21.62 -0.07 -0.58
N GLN A 203 22.84 -0.59 -0.74
CA GLN A 203 24.02 -0.10 0.00
C GLN A 203 24.78 1.03 -0.71
N ARG A 204 24.62 1.20 -2.03
CA ARG A 204 25.26 2.31 -2.74
C ARG A 204 24.56 3.66 -2.49
N ASP A 205 23.30 3.63 -2.04
CA ASP A 205 22.51 4.85 -1.85
C ASP A 205 22.49 5.39 -0.41
N ALA A 206 23.00 4.62 0.56
CA ALA A 206 23.15 5.10 1.94
C ALA A 206 24.29 6.12 2.11
N GLY A 207 25.14 6.29 1.09
CA GLY A 207 26.16 7.34 1.02
C GLY A 207 25.66 8.69 0.47
N ALA A 208 24.40 8.77 0.00
CA ALA A 208 23.84 9.98 -0.61
C ALA A 208 22.87 10.75 0.31
N LEU A 209 22.92 10.55 1.63
CA LEU A 209 22.23 11.40 2.61
C LEU A 209 23.14 12.55 3.07
N GLY A 210 23.38 13.48 2.15
CA GLY A 210 23.86 14.82 2.44
C GLY A 210 23.73 15.74 1.22
N PRO A 211 23.39 17.02 1.39
CA PRO A 211 22.27 17.59 2.13
C PRO A 211 21.01 17.64 1.22
N ILE A 212 19.85 17.18 1.71
CA ILE A 212 18.57 17.51 1.05
C ILE A 212 18.19 18.93 1.47
N LEU A 213 18.86 19.90 0.85
CA LEU A 213 18.49 21.31 0.86
C LEU A 213 18.51 21.80 -0.60
N MET A 214 17.34 21.75 -1.25
CA MET A 214 16.99 22.47 -2.49
C MET A 214 17.76 22.11 -3.78
N PRO A 215 17.08 22.22 -4.94
CA PRO A 215 17.30 23.42 -5.73
C PRO A 215 15.99 24.17 -5.98
N LEU A 216 15.80 25.24 -5.20
CA LEU A 216 15.25 26.50 -5.68
C LEU A 216 16.25 27.04 -6.72
N LEU A 217 15.71 27.61 -7.80
CA LEU A 217 16.38 28.35 -8.88
C LEU A 217 16.97 27.50 -10.02
N ARG A 218 16.14 27.29 -11.05
CA ARG A 218 16.44 27.71 -12.44
C ARG A 218 15.16 27.68 -13.28
N LEU A 219 14.39 28.75 -13.16
CA LEU A 219 13.45 29.21 -14.18
C LEU A 219 13.66 30.73 -14.31
N ARG A 220 14.61 31.08 -15.17
CA ARG A 220 14.59 32.24 -16.06
C ARG A 220 15.39 31.88 -17.29
#